data_AF-A0AAD9WS50-F1
#
_entry.id   AF-A0AAD9WS50-F1
#
_cell.length_a   1.000
_cell.length_b   1.000
_cell.length_c   1.000
_cell.angle_alpha   90.00
_cell.angle_beta   90.00
_cell.angle_gamma   90.00
#
_symmetry.space_group_name_H-M   'P 1'
#
loop_
_entity.id
_entity.type
_entity.pdbx_description
1 polymer ?
#
loop_
_entity_poly.entity_id
_entity_poly.type
_entity_poly.pdbx_seq_one_letter_code
_entity_poly.pdbx_strand_id
1 'polypeptide(L)'
;MESRARRVHRCSSTAVDIAGTSEVRPDVTPADSVNARTWVIPGAESYSFGDLKRLVGHFAMRHNFEWKVKISNKTILHLVCLINNCTWKLRVVRRDEVTYFQVRNFINEHTCPLEEIHRPHRQASAVIIGEVVAPRLQQHDGRLMHSKDIITDMKIMYGIQIMYSKAHQALDYALSLTYGTHEESFQLLPSFDYVLEQ
;
A
#
# COMPACT_ATOMS: atom_id res chain seq x y z
N MET A 1 -15.35 -39.04 -6.44
CA MET A 1 -14.33 -38.00 -6.18
C MET A 1 -14.97 -36.64 -6.43
N GLU A 2 -15.68 -36.11 -5.44
CA GLU A 2 -16.32 -34.79 -5.57
C GLU A 2 -15.26 -33.69 -5.52
N SER A 3 -15.11 -32.98 -6.64
CA SER A 3 -14.27 -31.80 -6.74
C SER A 3 -14.87 -30.70 -5.88
N ARG A 4 -14.32 -30.49 -4.67
CA ARG A 4 -14.74 -29.42 -3.77
C ARG A 4 -14.49 -28.09 -4.49
N ALA A 5 -15.54 -27.46 -5.00
CA ALA A 5 -15.46 -26.17 -5.68
C ALA A 5 -14.69 -25.17 -4.80
N ARG A 6 -13.59 -24.62 -5.33
CA ARG A 6 -12.80 -23.62 -4.60
C ARG A 6 -13.68 -22.40 -4.38
N ARG A 7 -13.91 -22.02 -3.12
CA ARG A 7 -14.70 -20.83 -2.77
C ARG A 7 -14.01 -19.60 -3.38
N VAL A 8 -14.66 -18.98 -4.36
CA VAL A 8 -14.21 -17.72 -4.95
C VAL A 8 -14.74 -16.59 -4.07
N HIS A 9 -13.88 -15.68 -3.67
CA HIS A 9 -14.29 -14.44 -3.04
C HIS A 9 -13.70 -13.26 -3.79
N ARG A 10 -14.48 -12.18 -3.88
CA ARG A 10 -14.06 -10.92 -4.46
C ARG A 10 -13.74 -9.98 -3.31
N CYS A 11 -12.61 -9.31 -3.40
CA CYS A 11 -12.32 -8.18 -2.54
C CYS A 11 -13.34 -7.06 -2.86
N SER A 12 -14.03 -6.52 -1.85
CA SER A 12 -15.17 -5.59 -1.99
C SER A 12 -14.89 -4.30 -2.77
N SER A 13 -13.64 -4.09 -3.18
CA SER A 13 -13.12 -2.87 -3.74
C SER A 13 -12.99 -2.88 -5.26
N THR A 14 -13.17 -1.71 -5.86
CA THR A 14 -13.07 -1.45 -7.30
C THR A 14 -11.68 -0.94 -7.67
N ALA A 15 -11.37 -0.86 -8.97
CA ALA A 15 -10.11 -0.29 -9.48
C ALA A 15 -9.80 1.12 -8.92
N VAL A 16 -10.85 1.84 -8.53
CA VAL A 16 -10.83 3.16 -7.88
C VAL A 16 -10.09 3.13 -6.53
N ASP A 17 -10.18 2.03 -5.79
CA ASP A 17 -9.60 1.92 -4.45
C ASP A 17 -8.08 1.66 -4.45
N ILE A 18 -7.52 1.21 -5.58
CA ILE A 18 -6.06 1.08 -5.77
C ILE A 18 -5.44 2.42 -6.19
N ALA A 19 -6.19 3.24 -6.92
CA ALA A 19 -5.72 4.50 -7.50
C ALA A 19 -6.12 5.75 -6.69
N GLY A 20 -6.99 5.62 -5.68
CA GLY A 20 -7.44 6.73 -4.85
C GLY A 20 -8.16 7.86 -5.60
N THR A 21 -8.63 7.63 -6.83
CA THR A 21 -9.18 8.70 -7.68
C THR A 21 -10.38 8.23 -8.51
N SER A 22 -11.41 9.08 -8.55
CA SER A 22 -12.71 8.88 -9.20
C SER A 22 -12.71 9.07 -10.74
N GLU A 23 -11.56 9.25 -11.38
CA GLU A 23 -11.52 9.62 -12.80
C GLU A 23 -10.99 8.50 -13.70
N VAL A 24 -11.93 7.67 -14.16
CA VAL A 24 -11.75 6.85 -15.36
C VAL A 24 -11.95 7.78 -16.57
N ARG A 25 -10.88 8.23 -17.22
CA ARG A 25 -11.00 8.85 -18.55
C ARG A 25 -11.05 7.77 -19.63
N PRO A 26 -12.12 7.69 -20.44
CA PRO A 26 -12.14 6.87 -21.63
C PRO A 26 -11.52 7.67 -22.77
N ASP A 27 -10.19 7.78 -22.79
CA ASP A 27 -9.50 8.08 -24.04
C ASP A 27 -8.52 6.95 -24.34
N VAL A 28 -9.12 5.85 -24.78
CA VAL A 28 -8.41 4.66 -25.24
C VAL A 28 -8.40 4.77 -26.76
N THR A 29 -7.22 4.92 -27.34
CA THR A 29 -7.04 4.80 -28.79
C THR A 29 -7.59 3.44 -29.26
N PRO A 30 -8.22 3.36 -30.45
CA PRO A 30 -9.05 2.20 -30.84
C PRO A 30 -8.35 0.83 -30.76
N ALA A 31 -7.01 0.80 -30.88
CA ALA A 31 -6.20 -0.42 -30.88
C ALA A 31 -6.04 -1.11 -29.51
N ASP A 32 -6.26 -0.40 -28.40
CA ASP A 32 -6.06 -0.94 -27.03
C ASP A 32 -7.39 -1.32 -26.35
N SER A 33 -8.53 -1.14 -27.02
CA SER A 33 -9.90 -1.31 -26.47
C SER A 33 -10.41 -2.76 -26.37
N VAL A 34 -9.59 -3.76 -26.72
CA VAL A 34 -10.05 -5.15 -26.86
C VAL A 34 -10.23 -5.88 -25.51
N ASN A 35 -9.95 -5.26 -24.36
CA ASN A 35 -10.14 -5.91 -23.06
C ASN A 35 -10.63 -4.93 -21.98
N ALA A 36 -11.85 -5.15 -21.47
CA ALA A 36 -12.50 -4.44 -20.35
C ALA A 36 -11.77 -4.54 -18.99
N ARG A 37 -10.51 -4.99 -18.98
CA ARG A 37 -9.62 -5.17 -17.81
C ARG A 37 -8.39 -4.25 -17.86
N THR A 38 -8.40 -3.26 -18.76
CA THR A 38 -7.30 -2.34 -18.99
C THR A 38 -7.72 -0.91 -18.66
N TRP A 39 -6.99 -0.23 -17.79
CA TRP A 39 -7.19 1.20 -17.52
C TRP A 39 -5.86 1.88 -17.16
N VAL A 40 -5.89 3.21 -17.19
CA VAL A 40 -4.77 4.08 -16.83
C VAL A 40 -4.94 4.52 -15.38
N ILE A 41 -3.84 4.66 -14.64
CA ILE A 41 -3.83 5.25 -13.30
C ILE A 41 -3.60 6.77 -13.49
N PRO A 42 -4.59 7.65 -13.21
CA PRO A 42 -4.42 9.09 -13.32
C PRO A 42 -3.36 9.60 -12.32
N GLY A 43 -2.61 10.65 -12.67
CA GLY A 43 -1.57 11.22 -11.81
C GLY A 43 -0.28 10.38 -11.71
N ALA A 44 -0.19 9.28 -12.46
CA ALA A 44 0.96 8.38 -12.50
C ALA A 44 2.17 8.88 -13.27
N GLU A 45 2.17 10.15 -13.67
CA GLU A 45 3.27 10.78 -14.39
C GLU A 45 4.55 10.85 -13.55
N SER A 46 4.39 10.91 -12.21
CA SER A 46 5.48 10.93 -11.24
C SER A 46 5.65 9.64 -10.43
N TYR A 47 4.70 8.70 -10.51
CA TYR A 47 4.79 7.49 -9.69
C TYR A 47 5.90 6.57 -10.17
N SER A 48 6.66 6.01 -9.23
CA SER A 48 7.57 4.91 -9.46
C SER A 48 6.84 3.57 -9.29
N PHE A 49 7.43 2.47 -9.76
CA PHE A 49 6.95 1.13 -9.37
C PHE A 49 7.07 0.89 -7.85
N GLY A 50 7.89 1.67 -7.14
CA GLY A 50 7.93 1.69 -5.68
C GLY A 50 6.59 2.16 -5.08
N ASP A 51 6.08 3.28 -5.58
CA ASP A 51 4.83 3.88 -5.12
C ASP A 51 3.64 2.99 -5.45
N LEU A 52 3.63 2.39 -6.64
CA LEU A 52 2.60 1.42 -6.99
C LEU A 52 2.61 0.19 -6.08
N LYS A 53 3.80 -0.32 -5.71
CA LYS A 53 3.90 -1.41 -4.72
C LYS A 53 3.39 -0.97 -3.35
N ARG A 54 3.61 0.28 -2.95
CA ARG A 54 3.13 0.86 -1.69
C ARG A 54 1.60 0.97 -1.68
N LEU A 55 1.00 1.51 -2.75
CA LEU A 55 -0.46 1.60 -2.94
C LEU A 55 -1.12 0.21 -2.91
N VAL A 56 -0.58 -0.75 -3.66
CA VAL A 56 -1.10 -2.12 -3.66
C VAL A 56 -0.82 -2.82 -2.31
N GLY A 57 0.19 -2.37 -1.56
CA GLY A 57 0.45 -2.78 -0.19
C GLY A 57 -0.65 -2.36 0.78
N HIS A 58 -1.12 -1.11 0.70
CA HIS A 58 -2.29 -0.62 1.46
C HIS A 58 -3.54 -1.43 1.14
N PHE A 59 -3.80 -1.65 -0.14
CA PHE A 59 -4.92 -2.44 -0.61
C PHE A 59 -4.87 -3.87 -0.04
N ALA A 60 -3.71 -4.51 -0.13
CA ALA A 60 -3.49 -5.85 0.40
C ALA A 60 -3.72 -5.93 1.91
N MET A 61 -3.20 -4.96 2.67
CA MET A 61 -3.39 -4.87 4.13
C MET A 61 -4.85 -4.67 4.51
N ARG A 62 -5.59 -3.81 3.80
CA ARG A 62 -7.02 -3.55 4.06
C ARG A 62 -7.89 -4.79 3.83
N HIS A 63 -7.52 -5.61 2.86
CA HIS A 63 -8.29 -6.80 2.47
C HIS A 63 -7.67 -8.11 2.97
N ASN A 64 -6.69 -8.01 3.86
CA ASN A 64 -6.12 -9.13 4.60
C ASN A 64 -5.57 -10.25 3.69
N PHE A 65 -4.89 -9.88 2.60
CA PHE A 65 -4.23 -10.83 1.72
C PHE A 65 -2.80 -10.41 1.40
N GLU A 66 -1.97 -11.38 1.06
CA GLU A 66 -0.57 -11.14 0.72
C GLU A 66 -0.29 -11.39 -0.75
N TRP A 67 0.62 -10.61 -1.32
CA TRP A 67 1.14 -10.78 -2.67
C TRP A 67 2.66 -10.95 -2.72
N LYS A 68 3.15 -11.43 -3.86
CA LYS A 68 4.57 -11.50 -4.21
C LYS A 68 4.81 -10.92 -5.59
N VAL A 69 5.99 -10.36 -5.79
CA VAL A 69 6.43 -9.90 -7.11
C VAL A 69 6.75 -11.13 -7.95
N LYS A 70 6.05 -11.32 -9.06
CA LYS A 70 6.38 -12.32 -10.08
C LYS A 70 7.40 -11.78 -11.08
N ILE A 71 7.23 -10.53 -11.50
CA ILE A 71 8.16 -9.82 -12.41
C ILE A 71 8.20 -8.36 -11.96
N SER A 72 9.40 -7.79 -11.87
CA SER A 72 9.62 -6.36 -11.70
C SER A 72 10.84 -5.97 -12.52
N ASN A 73 10.63 -5.14 -13.54
CA ASN A 73 11.70 -4.53 -14.32
C ASN A 73 11.35 -3.06 -14.56
N LYS A 74 12.11 -2.35 -15.41
CA LYS A 74 11.89 -0.91 -15.66
C LYS A 74 10.56 -0.59 -16.33
N THR A 75 9.95 -1.57 -17.02
CA THR A 75 8.74 -1.36 -17.84
C THR A 75 7.53 -2.18 -17.37
N ILE A 76 7.70 -3.17 -16.50
CA ILE A 76 6.64 -4.11 -16.12
C ILE A 76 6.73 -4.39 -14.62
N LEU A 77 5.58 -4.27 -13.96
CA LEU A 77 5.33 -4.80 -12.63
C LEU A 77 4.24 -5.86 -12.71
N HIS A 78 4.52 -7.06 -12.23
CA HIS A 78 3.58 -8.16 -12.14
C HIS A 78 3.55 -8.69 -10.72
N LEU A 79 2.42 -8.45 -10.05
CA LEU A 79 2.12 -8.93 -8.71
C LEU A 79 1.14 -10.09 -8.79
N VAL A 80 1.33 -11.10 -7.97
CA VAL A 80 0.44 -12.25 -7.84
C VAL A 80 0.21 -12.54 -6.37
N CYS A 81 -0.90 -13.19 -6.03
CA CYS A 81 -1.14 -13.59 -4.65
C CYS A 81 -0.03 -14.52 -4.14
N LEU A 82 0.24 -14.47 -2.84
CA LEU A 82 1.25 -15.30 -2.20
C LEU A 82 0.92 -16.79 -2.36
N ILE A 83 -0.36 -17.14 -2.16
CA ILE A 83 -0.90 -18.50 -2.27
C ILE A 83 -0.87 -18.96 -3.72
N ASN A 84 -0.27 -20.13 -3.94
CA ASN A 84 -0.12 -20.70 -5.26
C ASN A 84 -1.48 -21.04 -5.88
N ASN A 85 -1.60 -20.86 -7.19
CA ASN A 85 -2.84 -21.10 -7.96
C ASN A 85 -4.04 -20.24 -7.54
N CYS A 86 -3.79 -19.14 -6.81
CA CYS A 86 -4.78 -18.09 -6.62
C CYS A 86 -4.94 -17.28 -7.91
N THR A 87 -6.16 -16.87 -8.21
CA THR A 87 -6.51 -16.10 -9.42
C THR A 87 -6.09 -14.64 -9.36
N TRP A 88 -5.88 -14.08 -8.17
CA TRP A 88 -5.54 -12.67 -8.00
C TRP A 88 -4.18 -12.35 -8.60
N LYS A 89 -4.15 -11.31 -9.44
CA LYS A 89 -2.94 -10.79 -10.07
C LYS A 89 -3.16 -9.35 -10.55
N LEU A 90 -2.07 -8.60 -10.55
CA LEU A 90 -1.99 -7.26 -11.10
C LEU A 90 -0.78 -7.18 -12.03
N ARG A 91 -1.00 -6.84 -13.30
CA ARG A 91 0.06 -6.55 -14.26
C ARG A 91 -0.07 -5.12 -14.72
N VAL A 92 0.97 -4.34 -14.44
CA VAL A 92 1.11 -2.95 -14.85
C VAL A 92 2.31 -2.83 -15.78
N VAL A 93 2.15 -2.03 -16.83
CA VAL A 93 3.18 -1.77 -17.82
C VAL A 93 3.37 -0.26 -17.90
N ARG A 94 4.63 0.18 -17.80
CA ARG A 94 5.06 1.54 -18.13
C ARG A 94 5.24 1.60 -19.65
N ARG A 95 4.68 2.62 -20.27
CA ARG A 95 4.98 2.95 -21.66
C ARG A 95 6.07 4.03 -21.65
N ASP A 96 7.11 3.85 -22.45
CA ASP A 96 8.23 4.79 -22.51
C ASP A 96 7.88 6.00 -23.41
N GLU A 97 6.96 5.81 -24.36
CA GLU A 97 6.49 6.84 -25.29
C GLU A 97 5.48 7.81 -24.64
N VAL A 98 4.80 7.36 -23.59
CA VAL A 98 3.77 8.13 -22.89
C VAL A 98 3.95 7.90 -21.41
N THR A 99 4.16 8.96 -20.63
CA THR A 99 4.54 8.97 -19.20
C THR A 99 3.43 8.48 -18.27
N TYR A 100 2.76 7.35 -18.56
CA TYR A 100 1.73 6.77 -17.70
C TYR A 100 1.91 5.27 -17.48
N PHE A 101 1.31 4.78 -16.40
CA PHE A 101 1.16 3.35 -16.13
C PHE A 101 -0.16 2.82 -16.68
N GLN A 102 -0.07 1.74 -17.46
CA GLN A 102 -1.21 1.02 -17.98
C GLN A 102 -1.38 -0.29 -17.19
N VAL A 103 -2.51 -0.44 -16.50
CA VAL A 103 -2.91 -1.73 -15.93
C VAL A 103 -3.36 -2.59 -17.10
N ARG A 104 -2.61 -3.64 -17.46
CA ARG A 104 -2.94 -4.55 -18.58
C ARG A 104 -3.76 -5.76 -18.15
N ASN A 105 -3.65 -6.16 -16.88
CA ASN A 105 -4.39 -7.29 -16.35
C ASN A 105 -4.58 -7.14 -14.85
N PHE A 106 -5.81 -6.90 -14.43
CA PHE A 106 -6.20 -6.96 -13.02
C PHE A 106 -7.29 -8.00 -12.82
N ILE A 107 -7.04 -8.95 -11.93
CA ILE A 107 -8.03 -9.89 -11.43
C ILE A 107 -8.15 -9.67 -9.92
N ASN A 108 -9.29 -9.15 -9.48
CA ASN A 108 -9.57 -8.89 -8.06
C ASN A 108 -10.31 -10.05 -7.35
N GLU A 109 -10.29 -11.23 -7.97
CA GLU A 109 -10.96 -12.42 -7.45
C GLU A 109 -9.90 -13.37 -6.90
N HIS A 110 -10.18 -13.88 -5.70
CA HIS A 110 -9.35 -14.83 -4.99
C HIS A 110 -10.04 -16.19 -4.95
N THR A 111 -9.29 -17.23 -5.34
CA THR A 111 -9.67 -18.64 -5.14
C THR A 111 -8.99 -19.26 -3.93
N CYS A 112 -8.12 -18.51 -3.24
CA CYS A 112 -7.48 -18.93 -2.02
C CYS A 112 -8.44 -18.80 -0.82
N PRO A 113 -8.29 -19.64 0.22
CA PRO A 113 -8.96 -19.38 1.48
C PRO A 113 -8.50 -18.03 2.05
N LEU A 114 -9.39 -17.35 2.77
CA LEU A 114 -8.99 -16.32 3.72
C LEU A 114 -8.27 -17.06 4.84
N GLU A 115 -6.94 -17.07 4.82
CA GLU A 115 -6.17 -17.68 5.90
C GLU A 115 -6.34 -16.85 7.18
N GLU A 116 -6.58 -17.52 8.31
CA GLU A 116 -6.48 -16.88 9.63
C GLU A 116 -5.02 -16.49 9.86
N ILE A 117 -4.79 -15.18 9.93
CA ILE A 117 -3.48 -14.56 9.97
C ILE A 117 -2.83 -14.78 11.33
N HIS A 118 -2.06 -15.86 11.41
CA HIS A 118 -1.16 -16.14 12.53
C HIS A 118 0.30 -15.77 12.22
N ARG A 119 0.56 -15.08 11.10
CA ARG A 119 1.90 -14.69 10.67
C ARG A 119 1.97 -13.18 10.42
N PRO A 120 3.14 -12.55 10.58
CA PRO A 120 3.30 -11.14 10.27
C PRO A 120 3.00 -10.90 8.78
N HIS A 121 2.00 -10.06 8.51
CA HIS A 121 1.56 -9.72 7.16
C HIS A 121 2.70 -9.07 6.38
N ARG A 122 3.08 -9.64 5.24
CA ARG A 122 4.24 -9.28 4.42
C ARG A 122 4.19 -7.82 3.94
N GLN A 123 3.01 -7.34 3.58
CA GLN A 123 2.78 -5.96 3.14
C GLN A 123 2.59 -4.97 4.29
N ALA A 124 2.41 -5.43 5.53
CA ALA A 124 2.34 -4.55 6.69
C ALA A 124 3.78 -4.13 7.07
N SER A 125 4.34 -3.20 6.30
CA SER A 125 5.63 -2.55 6.58
C SER A 125 5.41 -1.38 7.55
N ALA A 126 6.47 -0.97 8.25
CA ALA A 126 6.40 0.18 9.17
C ALA A 126 5.92 1.46 8.45
N VAL A 127 6.35 1.64 7.20
CA VAL A 127 5.93 2.77 6.35
C VAL A 127 4.43 2.74 6.07
N ILE A 128 3.90 1.61 5.59
CA ILE A 128 2.46 1.48 5.26
C ILE A 128 1.60 1.64 6.52
N ILE A 129 2.03 1.04 7.64
CA ILE A 129 1.33 1.18 8.92
C ILE A 129 1.39 2.64 9.39
N GLY A 130 2.55 3.29 9.29
CA GLY A 130 2.73 4.67 9.71
C GLY A 130 1.88 5.65 8.91
N GLU A 131 1.69 5.43 7.60
CA GLU A 131 0.74 6.21 6.79
C GLU A 131 -0.71 6.06 7.23
N VAL A 132 -1.11 4.85 7.67
CA VAL A 132 -2.45 4.63 8.23
C VAL A 132 -2.62 5.29 9.60
N VAL A 133 -1.53 5.35 10.36
CA VAL A 133 -1.52 5.92 11.72
C VAL A 133 -1.43 7.44 11.73
N ALA A 134 -0.71 8.06 10.79
CA ALA A 134 -0.44 9.51 10.78
C ALA A 134 -1.72 10.39 10.84
N PRO A 135 -2.80 10.12 10.09
CA PRO A 135 -4.03 10.91 10.19
C PRO A 135 -4.65 10.87 11.59
N ARG A 136 -4.48 9.78 12.34
CA ARG A 136 -4.99 9.65 13.72
C ARG A 136 -4.19 10.48 14.71
N LEU A 137 -2.87 10.59 14.50
CA LEU A 137 -2.01 11.46 15.34
C LEU A 137 -2.43 12.92 15.21
N GLN A 138 -2.78 13.36 14.01
CA GLN A 138 -3.29 14.72 13.75
C GLN A 138 -4.65 14.96 14.43
N GLN A 139 -5.57 13.99 14.39
CA GLN A 139 -6.91 14.12 14.95
C GLN A 139 -6.94 14.20 16.49
N HIS A 140 -5.95 13.60 17.16
CA HIS A 140 -5.89 13.53 18.62
C HIS A 140 -5.01 14.61 19.26
N ASP A 141 -4.69 15.69 18.53
CA ASP A 141 -3.97 16.88 19.03
C ASP A 141 -2.71 16.53 19.84
N GLY A 142 -1.89 15.62 19.31
CA GLY A 142 -0.63 15.24 19.95
C GLY A 142 -0.76 14.28 21.15
N ARG A 143 -1.92 13.64 21.39
CA ARG A 143 -2.00 12.55 22.37
C ARG A 143 -0.90 11.53 22.08
N LEU A 144 -0.14 11.19 23.12
CA LEU A 144 0.97 10.22 23.07
C LEU A 144 0.43 8.84 22.69
N MET A 145 0.33 8.56 21.39
CA MET A 145 0.06 7.23 20.88
C MET A 145 1.27 6.37 21.18
N HIS A 146 1.04 5.19 21.75
CA HIS A 146 2.09 4.23 22.02
C HIS A 146 2.11 3.12 20.96
N SER A 147 3.26 2.49 20.79
CA SER A 147 3.42 1.32 19.90
C SER A 147 2.43 0.20 20.22
N LYS A 148 1.99 0.05 21.48
CA LYS A 148 0.97 -0.91 21.90
C LYS A 148 -0.42 -0.60 21.34
N ASP A 149 -0.74 0.68 21.20
CA ASP A 149 -2.00 1.13 20.62
C ASP A 149 -2.04 0.75 19.14
N ILE A 150 -0.94 0.96 18.41
CA ILE A 150 -0.81 0.56 17.00
C ILE A 150 -0.97 -0.96 16.83
N ILE A 151 -0.38 -1.78 17.70
CA ILE A 151 -0.56 -3.25 17.64
C ILE A 151 -2.03 -3.62 17.80
N THR A 152 -2.71 -2.98 18.76
CA THR A 152 -4.12 -3.21 19.05
C THR A 152 -5.01 -2.77 17.89
N ASP A 153 -4.72 -1.59 17.34
CA ASP A 153 -5.38 -1.00 16.19
C ASP A 153 -5.26 -1.87 14.93
N MET A 154 -4.06 -2.35 14.61
CA MET A 154 -3.84 -3.23 13.45
C MET A 154 -4.60 -4.56 13.61
N LYS A 155 -4.68 -5.07 14.83
CA LYS A 155 -5.44 -6.29 15.14
C LYS A 155 -6.95 -6.07 15.01
N ILE A 156 -7.48 -4.95 15.53
CA ILE A 156 -8.92 -4.67 15.51
C ILE A 156 -9.40 -4.29 14.11
N MET A 157 -8.69 -3.41 13.42
CA MET A 157 -9.13 -2.88 12.13
C MET A 157 -8.88 -3.84 10.96
N TYR A 158 -7.71 -4.49 10.97
CA TYR A 158 -7.25 -5.28 9.82
C TYR A 158 -7.15 -6.78 10.13
N GLY A 159 -7.30 -7.19 11.40
CA GLY A 159 -7.07 -8.58 11.78
C GLY A 159 -5.59 -8.99 11.73
N ILE A 160 -4.67 -8.03 11.67
CA ILE A 160 -3.24 -8.27 11.45
C ILE A 160 -2.48 -8.16 12.78
N GLN A 161 -1.66 -9.17 13.07
CA GLN A 161 -0.68 -9.09 14.16
C GLN A 161 0.64 -8.53 13.64
N ILE A 162 1.21 -7.56 14.38
CA ILE A 162 2.52 -6.97 14.09
C ILE A 162 3.45 -7.09 15.30
N MET A 163 4.75 -7.13 15.04
CA MET A 163 5.76 -7.12 16.10
C MET A 163 5.87 -5.73 16.73
N TYR A 164 6.24 -5.69 18.01
CA TYR A 164 6.42 -4.44 18.76
C TYR A 164 7.44 -3.50 18.10
N SER A 165 8.59 -4.02 17.68
CA SER A 165 9.63 -3.24 16.98
C SER A 165 9.09 -2.56 15.71
N LYS A 166 8.22 -3.27 14.97
CA LYS A 166 7.58 -2.72 13.77
C LYS A 166 6.56 -1.65 14.10
N ALA A 167 5.80 -1.83 15.18
CA ALA A 167 4.87 -0.81 15.66
C ALA A 167 5.61 0.46 16.08
N HIS A 168 6.77 0.32 16.74
CA HIS A 168 7.61 1.47 17.07
C HIS A 168 8.14 2.19 15.84
N GLN A 169 8.69 1.47 14.86
CA GLN A 169 9.14 2.07 13.59
C GLN A 169 7.99 2.76 12.84
N ALA A 170 6.79 2.20 12.90
CA ALA A 170 5.61 2.80 12.28
C ALA A 170 5.19 4.09 12.99
N LEU A 171 5.28 4.12 14.33
CA LEU A 171 5.04 5.32 15.11
C LEU A 171 6.04 6.41 14.77
N ASP A 172 7.34 6.08 14.71
CA ASP A 172 8.40 7.05 14.37
C ASP A 172 8.18 7.61 12.96
N TYR A 173 7.81 6.76 11.99
CA TYR A 173 7.46 7.18 10.63
C TYR A 173 6.20 8.05 10.57
N ALA A 174 5.18 7.73 11.37
CA ALA A 174 3.95 8.51 11.43
C ALA A 174 4.18 9.88 12.05
N LEU A 175 5.02 9.96 13.10
CA LEU A 175 5.45 11.21 13.72
C LEU A 175 6.23 12.07 12.74
N SER A 176 7.19 11.49 12.01
CA SER A 176 7.97 12.24 11.03
C SER A 176 7.12 12.76 9.88
N LEU A 177 6.11 12.00 9.44
CA LEU A 177 5.15 12.44 8.43
C LEU A 177 4.23 13.56 8.93
N THR A 178 3.93 13.58 10.23
CA THR A 178 2.96 14.52 10.83
C THR A 178 3.60 15.83 11.27
N TYR A 179 4.78 15.76 11.89
CA TYR A 179 5.44 16.89 12.54
C TYR A 179 6.79 17.25 11.92
N GLY A 180 7.20 16.56 10.87
CA GLY A 180 8.53 16.68 10.30
C GLY A 180 9.56 15.83 11.04
N THR A 181 10.76 15.75 10.47
CA THR A 181 11.86 15.00 11.05
C THR A 181 12.49 15.72 12.24
N HIS A 182 13.12 14.96 13.12
CA HIS A 182 13.87 15.54 14.24
C HIS A 182 15.05 16.41 13.77
N GLU A 183 15.63 16.08 12.61
CA GLU A 183 16.68 16.89 11.98
C GLU A 183 16.18 18.28 11.57
N GLU A 184 15.01 18.35 10.94
CA GLU A 184 14.37 19.64 10.58
C GLU A 184 14.03 20.45 11.83
N SER A 185 13.61 19.79 12.92
CA SER A 185 13.33 20.46 14.20
C SER A 185 14.58 21.03 14.86
N PHE A 186 15.73 20.35 14.75
CA PHE A 186 17.01 20.84 15.27
C PHE A 186 17.66 21.92 14.41
N GLN A 187 17.44 21.92 13.09
CA GLN A 187 17.89 23.00 12.21
C GLN A 187 17.23 24.36 12.55
N LEU A 188 16.08 24.35 13.23
CA LEU A 188 15.39 25.54 13.70
C LEU A 188 15.94 26.10 15.02
N LEU A 189 16.88 25.40 15.67
CA LEU A 189 17.61 25.95 16.81
C LEU A 189 18.82 26.73 16.27
N PRO A 190 18.84 28.08 16.31
CA PRO A 190 20.07 28.81 16.03
C PRO A 190 21.14 28.31 17.00
N SER A 191 22.33 28.04 16.47
CA SER A 191 23.49 27.48 17.17
C SER A 191 23.59 27.98 18.62
N PHE A 192 23.28 27.11 19.57
CA PHE A 192 23.42 27.36 21.01
C PHE A 192 24.84 27.78 21.42
N ASP A 193 25.84 27.56 20.55
CA ASP A 193 27.22 28.01 20.72
C ASP A 193 27.33 29.54 20.92
N TYR A 194 26.45 30.36 20.32
CA TYR A 194 26.52 31.81 20.51
C TYR A 194 26.01 32.26 21.90
N VAL A 195 25.18 31.45 22.56
CA VAL A 195 24.52 31.80 23.84
C VAL A 195 25.35 31.33 25.04
N LEU A 196 26.27 30.38 24.86
CA LEU A 196 27.13 29.85 25.92
C LEU A 196 28.50 30.52 26.00
N GLU A 197 28.82 31.45 25.10
CA GLU A 197 30.08 32.21 25.08
C GLU A 197 29.96 33.67 25.62
N GLN A 198 28.86 34.03 26.29
CA GLN A 198 28.70 35.30 27.05
C GLN A 198 28.65 35.06 28.55
#